data_AF-A0AAV9L7J0-F1
#
_entry.id   AF-A0AAV9L7J0-F1
#
_cell.length_a   1.000
_cell.length_b   1.000
_cell.length_c   1.000
_cell.angle_alpha   90.00
_cell.angle_beta   90.00
_cell.angle_gamma   90.00
#
_symmetry.space_group_name_H-M   'P 1'
#
loop_
_entity.id
_entity.type
_entity.pdbx_description
1 polymer ?
#
loop_
_entity_poly.entity_id
_entity_poly.type
_entity_poly.pdbx_seq_one_letter_code
_entity_poly.pdbx_strand_id
1 'polypeptide(L)'
;MNLLKKGHRISFLLPKNAQIKLQNLNLYPNLITFHTLKIPHVHCLPYGAETTADVPRSLESLLATAMDELYYEIKSFLQNLKPHFVFFDFAHWVTEIALEIGGIKTLCYRLASPATSAISLIRSPEKSVFMASTAAEKVGPPLVVKPHESLDLPVLILALSTVFQHI
;
A
#
# COMPACT_ATOMS: atom_id res chain seq x y z
N MET A 1 -6.13 13.50 -5.41
CA MET A 1 -5.83 14.56 -6.41
C MET A 1 -5.00 15.74 -5.88
N ASN A 2 -4.93 15.99 -4.56
CA ASN A 2 -4.20 17.14 -4.00
C ASN A 2 -2.66 16.96 -3.95
N LEU A 3 -2.15 15.72 -3.93
CA LEU A 3 -0.70 15.47 -3.90
C LEU A 3 0.00 15.87 -5.21
N LEU A 4 -0.59 15.51 -6.36
CA LEU A 4 -0.01 15.78 -7.68
C LEU A 4 0.07 17.29 -7.97
N LYS A 5 -0.94 18.06 -7.52
CA LYS A 5 -0.94 19.53 -7.63
C LYS A 5 0.17 20.19 -6.82
N LYS A 6 0.67 19.51 -5.77
CA LYS A 6 1.81 19.95 -4.96
C LYS A 6 3.15 19.47 -5.53
N GLY A 7 3.17 18.88 -6.72
CA GLY A 7 4.38 18.41 -7.39
C GLY A 7 4.92 17.07 -6.89
N HIS A 8 4.21 16.39 -5.98
CA HIS A 8 4.65 15.09 -5.48
C HIS A 8 4.66 14.06 -6.60
N ARG A 9 5.72 13.25 -6.63
CA ARG A 9 5.87 12.16 -7.58
C ARG A 9 5.27 10.89 -6.98
N ILE A 10 4.61 10.08 -7.80
CA ILE A 10 3.96 8.85 -7.39
C ILE A 10 4.49 7.72 -8.26
N SER A 11 4.98 6.66 -7.64
CA SER A 11 5.42 5.45 -8.31
C SER A 11 4.48 4.30 -7.93
N PHE A 12 3.76 3.77 -8.89
CA PHE A 12 2.90 2.61 -8.68
C PHE A 12 3.68 1.33 -8.97
N LEU A 13 3.56 0.35 -8.09
CA LEU A 13 4.07 -0.99 -8.30
C LEU A 13 2.87 -1.89 -8.48
N LEU A 14 2.68 -2.40 -9.70
CA LEU A 14 1.44 -3.04 -10.12
C LEU A 14 1.72 -4.33 -10.89
N PRO A 15 0.88 -5.36 -10.73
CA PRO A 15 0.84 -6.46 -11.69
C PRO A 15 0.55 -5.97 -13.11
N LYS A 16 0.96 -6.77 -14.10
CA LYS A 16 0.91 -6.40 -15.52
C LYS A 16 -0.49 -6.00 -15.97
N ASN A 17 -1.51 -6.78 -15.62
CA ASN A 17 -2.89 -6.53 -16.04
C ASN A 17 -3.45 -5.24 -15.40
N ALA A 18 -3.13 -5.00 -14.12
CA ALA A 18 -3.54 -3.79 -13.42
C ALA A 18 -2.87 -2.54 -14.01
N GLN A 19 -1.58 -2.63 -14.37
CA GLN A 19 -0.87 -1.54 -15.03
C GLN A 19 -1.51 -1.19 -16.38
N ILE A 20 -1.87 -2.18 -17.21
CA ILE A 20 -2.50 -1.92 -18.52
C ILE A 20 -3.80 -1.14 -18.36
N LYS A 21 -4.60 -1.47 -17.33
CA LYS A 21 -5.83 -0.73 -17.03
C LYS A 21 -5.55 0.70 -16.54
N LEU A 22 -4.60 0.88 -15.62
CA LEU A 22 -4.35 2.19 -14.98
C LEU A 22 -3.52 3.15 -15.82
N GLN A 23 -2.61 2.67 -16.67
CA GLN A 23 -1.75 3.54 -17.48
C GLN A 23 -2.57 4.41 -18.43
N ASN A 24 -3.67 3.89 -18.98
CA ASN A 24 -4.56 4.61 -19.88
C ASN A 24 -5.34 5.73 -19.19
N LEU A 25 -5.41 5.70 -17.84
CA LEU A 25 -6.08 6.71 -17.01
C LEU A 25 -5.10 7.74 -16.44
N ASN A 26 -3.82 7.68 -16.80
CA ASN A 26 -2.80 8.56 -16.26
C ASN A 26 -2.85 9.96 -16.91
N LEU A 27 -3.40 10.92 -16.18
CA LEU A 27 -3.46 12.33 -16.59
C LEU A 27 -2.18 13.12 -16.24
N TYR A 28 -1.22 12.51 -15.56
CA TYR A 28 -0.01 13.18 -15.03
C TYR A 28 1.27 12.37 -15.30
N PRO A 29 1.64 12.09 -16.55
CA PRO A 29 2.78 11.23 -16.90
C PRO A 29 4.14 11.71 -16.38
N ASN A 30 4.29 13.01 -16.12
CA ASN A 30 5.53 13.58 -15.55
C ASN A 30 5.65 13.41 -14.03
N LEU A 31 4.55 13.07 -13.36
CA LEU A 31 4.48 12.92 -11.91
C LEU A 31 4.11 11.49 -11.49
N ILE A 32 3.53 10.69 -12.39
CA ILE A 32 3.12 9.32 -12.12
C ILE A 32 3.93 8.36 -13.00
N THR A 33 4.65 7.46 -12.34
CA THR A 33 5.39 6.36 -12.97
C THR A 33 4.76 5.03 -12.59
N PHE A 34 4.65 4.11 -13.54
CA PHE A 34 4.21 2.73 -13.28
C PHE A 34 5.39 1.76 -13.44
N HIS A 35 5.53 0.86 -12.49
CA HIS A 35 6.50 -0.22 -12.47
C HIS A 35 5.75 -1.55 -12.43
N THR A 36 6.06 -2.43 -13.38
CA THR A 36 5.43 -3.74 -13.45
C THR A 36 6.04 -4.68 -12.43
N LEU A 37 5.20 -5.33 -11.64
CA LEU A 37 5.55 -6.48 -10.81
C LEU A 37 5.09 -7.76 -11.49
N LYS A 38 5.97 -8.74 -11.55
CA LYS A 38 5.62 -10.06 -12.06
C LYS A 38 5.24 -10.95 -10.90
N ILE A 39 3.94 -11.22 -10.74
CA ILE A 39 3.46 -12.09 -9.66
C ILE A 39 3.95 -13.53 -9.94
N PRO A 40 4.74 -14.13 -9.04
CA PRO A 40 5.20 -15.49 -9.21
C PRO A 40 4.03 -16.45 -9.09
N HIS A 41 4.08 -17.53 -9.86
CA HIS A 41 3.04 -18.55 -9.78
C HIS A 41 3.27 -19.44 -8.56
N VAL A 42 2.21 -19.67 -7.78
CA VAL A 42 2.20 -20.59 -6.64
C VAL A 42 1.27 -21.75 -6.95
N HIS A 43 1.59 -22.93 -6.42
CA HIS A 43 0.73 -24.11 -6.58
C HIS A 43 -0.71 -23.82 -6.11
N CYS A 44 -1.70 -24.37 -6.82
CA CYS A 44 -3.14 -24.14 -6.60
C CYS A 44 -3.66 -22.72 -6.89
N LEU A 45 -2.81 -21.76 -7.25
CA LEU A 45 -3.26 -20.46 -7.76
C LEU A 45 -3.65 -20.61 -9.25
N PRO A 46 -4.76 -20.02 -9.73
CA PRO A 46 -5.07 -20.01 -11.15
C PRO A 46 -3.95 -19.37 -11.96
N TYR A 47 -3.66 -19.92 -13.15
CA TYR A 47 -2.61 -19.38 -14.01
C TYR A 47 -2.96 -17.96 -14.46
N GLY A 48 -2.02 -17.02 -14.31
CA GLY A 48 -2.23 -15.61 -14.66
C GLY A 48 -3.06 -14.81 -13.65
N ALA A 49 -3.41 -15.39 -12.51
CA ALA A 49 -4.00 -14.62 -11.40
C ALA A 49 -2.95 -13.68 -10.81
N GLU A 50 -3.28 -12.39 -10.78
CA GLU A 50 -2.38 -11.32 -10.38
C GLU A 50 -2.97 -10.46 -9.25
N THR A 51 -4.30 -10.47 -9.10
CA THR A 51 -5.05 -9.61 -8.20
C THR A 51 -6.16 -10.40 -7.50
N THR A 52 -6.69 -9.82 -6.43
CA THR A 52 -7.86 -10.36 -5.71
C THR A 52 -9.15 -10.41 -6.56
N ALA A 53 -9.16 -9.75 -7.73
CA ALA A 53 -10.26 -9.86 -8.69
C ALA A 53 -10.19 -11.14 -9.53
N ASP A 54 -9.01 -11.76 -9.64
CA ASP A 54 -8.79 -12.94 -10.48
C ASP A 54 -9.12 -14.26 -9.75
N VAL A 55 -9.37 -14.20 -8.43
CA VAL A 55 -9.52 -15.40 -7.59
C VAL A 55 -10.69 -15.27 -6.59
N PRO A 56 -11.35 -16.38 -6.23
CA PRO A 56 -12.30 -16.37 -5.12
C PRO A 56 -11.58 -16.12 -3.79
N ARG A 57 -12.31 -15.61 -2.79
CA ARG A 57 -11.76 -15.29 -1.45
C ARG A 57 -10.96 -16.42 -0.81
N SER A 58 -11.35 -17.67 -1.03
CA SER A 58 -10.66 -18.85 -0.51
C SER A 58 -9.21 -19.01 -1.00
N LEU A 59 -8.84 -18.35 -2.10
CA LEU A 59 -7.49 -18.39 -2.68
C LEU A 59 -6.72 -17.07 -2.49
N GLU A 60 -7.28 -16.07 -1.79
CA GLU A 60 -6.57 -14.81 -1.49
C GLU A 60 -5.28 -15.06 -0.70
N SER A 61 -5.24 -16.09 0.16
CA SER A 61 -4.02 -16.48 0.87
C SER A 61 -2.92 -16.99 -0.06
N LEU A 62 -3.25 -17.69 -1.14
CA LEU A 62 -2.27 -18.13 -2.13
C LEU A 62 -1.70 -16.94 -2.91
N LEU A 63 -2.53 -15.94 -3.19
CA LEU A 63 -2.07 -14.69 -3.77
C LEU A 63 -1.16 -13.93 -2.81
N ALA A 64 -1.47 -13.92 -1.50
CA ALA A 64 -0.58 -13.35 -0.50
C ALA A 64 0.77 -14.08 -0.45
N THR A 65 0.78 -15.42 -0.48
CA THR A 65 2.02 -16.22 -0.59
C THR A 65 2.82 -15.87 -1.84
N ALA A 66 2.17 -15.68 -2.99
CA ALA A 66 2.85 -15.23 -4.20
C ALA A 66 3.47 -13.83 -4.04
N MET A 67 2.81 -12.94 -3.31
CA MET A 67 3.34 -11.60 -3.02
C MET A 67 4.53 -11.62 -2.04
N ASP A 68 4.54 -12.55 -1.09
CA ASP A 68 5.63 -12.68 -0.11
C ASP A 68 6.98 -13.02 -0.78
N GLU A 69 6.95 -13.78 -1.88
CA GLU A 69 8.13 -14.08 -2.72
C GLU A 69 8.75 -12.82 -3.36
N LEU A 70 8.03 -11.69 -3.41
CA LEU A 70 8.52 -10.43 -3.95
C LEU A 70 9.28 -9.56 -2.93
N TYR A 71 9.45 -10.03 -1.69
CA TYR A 71 10.10 -9.29 -0.61
C TYR A 71 11.43 -8.65 -1.04
N TYR A 72 12.36 -9.46 -1.58
CA TYR A 72 13.70 -8.98 -1.93
C TYR A 72 13.70 -8.04 -3.14
N GLU A 73 12.84 -8.30 -4.13
CA GLU A 73 12.68 -7.42 -5.29
C GLU A 73 12.20 -6.03 -4.85
N ILE A 74 11.20 -6.00 -3.98
CA ILE A 74 10.63 -4.76 -3.46
C ILE A 74 11.62 -4.05 -2.54
N LYS A 75 12.35 -4.77 -1.70
CA LYS A 75 13.43 -4.20 -0.88
C LYS A 75 14.47 -3.50 -1.74
N SER A 76 14.96 -4.17 -2.78
CA SER A 76 15.94 -3.58 -3.71
C SER A 76 15.37 -2.35 -4.43
N PHE A 77 14.12 -2.42 -4.88
CA PHE A 77 13.44 -1.30 -5.51
C PHE A 77 13.34 -0.09 -4.57
N LEU A 78 12.92 -0.29 -3.31
CA LEU A 78 12.80 0.76 -2.30
C LEU A 78 14.15 1.37 -1.90
N GLN A 79 15.21 0.57 -1.84
CA GLN A 79 16.57 1.05 -1.56
C GLN A 79 17.09 2.00 -2.64
N ASN A 80 16.73 1.74 -3.90
CA ASN A 80 17.13 2.57 -5.04
C ASN A 80 16.28 3.83 -5.14
N LEU A 81 14.96 3.70 -4.97
CA LEU A 81 14.04 4.83 -5.11
C LEU A 81 14.08 5.79 -3.91
N LYS A 82 14.32 5.28 -2.70
CA LYS A 82 14.33 6.03 -1.42
C LYS A 82 13.11 6.93 -1.23
N PRO A 83 11.88 6.38 -1.29
CA PRO A 83 10.67 7.17 -1.12
C PRO A 83 10.52 7.68 0.31
N HIS A 84 9.84 8.81 0.49
CA HIS A 84 9.51 9.30 1.83
C HIS A 84 8.37 8.50 2.47
N PHE A 85 7.46 8.00 1.64
CA PHE A 85 6.29 7.24 2.08
C PHE A 85 5.99 6.05 1.18
N VAL A 86 5.61 4.94 1.80
CA VAL A 86 5.09 3.74 1.11
C VAL A 86 3.72 3.41 1.65
N PHE A 87 2.77 3.24 0.76
CA PHE A 87 1.41 2.83 1.05
C PHE A 87 1.23 1.41 0.55
N PHE A 88 0.67 0.55 1.40
CA PHE A 88 0.54 -0.88 1.14
C PHE A 88 -0.76 -1.41 1.76
N ASP A 89 -1.29 -2.52 1.27
CA ASP A 89 -2.52 -3.15 1.78
C ASP A 89 -2.24 -4.46 2.55
N PHE A 90 -1.83 -5.51 1.86
CA PHE A 90 -1.65 -6.87 2.36
C PHE A 90 -0.18 -7.29 2.56
N ALA A 91 0.74 -6.55 1.94
CA ALA A 91 2.18 -6.78 2.05
C ALA A 91 2.71 -6.29 3.40
N HIS A 92 2.36 -6.98 4.48
CA HIS A 92 2.72 -6.63 5.86
C HIS A 92 4.24 -6.47 6.06
N TRP A 93 5.04 -7.25 5.33
CA TRP A 93 6.50 -7.19 5.32
C TRP A 93 7.08 -5.87 4.76
N VAL A 94 6.27 -5.00 4.15
CA VAL A 94 6.71 -3.65 3.74
C VAL A 94 7.16 -2.81 4.94
N THR A 95 6.55 -3.01 6.11
CA THR A 95 6.97 -2.30 7.33
C THR A 95 8.36 -2.73 7.77
N GLU A 96 8.67 -4.02 7.68
CA GLU A 96 9.98 -4.58 7.97
C GLU A 96 11.03 -4.03 6.99
N ILE A 97 10.76 -4.07 5.69
CA ILE A 97 11.66 -3.48 4.68
C ILE A 97 11.93 -2.00 4.98
N ALA A 98 10.89 -1.23 5.32
CA ALA A 98 11.06 0.18 5.63
C ALA A 98 11.92 0.42 6.89
N LEU A 99 11.80 -0.44 7.90
CA LEU A 99 12.65 -0.40 9.10
C LEU A 99 14.10 -0.74 8.76
N GLU A 100 14.33 -1.76 7.94
CA GLU A 100 15.66 -2.18 7.53
C GLU A 100 16.38 -1.14 6.67
N ILE A 101 15.66 -0.47 5.76
CA ILE A 101 16.23 0.58 4.90
C ILE A 101 16.44 1.87 5.69
N GLY A 102 15.53 2.20 6.61
CA GLY A 102 15.52 3.44 7.36
C GLY A 102 15.04 4.65 6.53
N GLY A 103 14.46 5.64 7.21
CA GLY A 103 14.04 6.91 6.57
C GLY A 103 12.76 6.84 5.73
N ILE A 104 12.11 5.67 5.64
CA ILE A 104 10.84 5.48 4.92
C ILE A 104 9.69 5.40 5.92
N LYS A 105 8.65 6.21 5.75
CA LYS A 105 7.39 6.10 6.52
C LYS A 105 6.42 5.17 5.79
N THR A 106 5.69 4.35 6.53
CA THR A 106 4.74 3.41 5.94
C THR A 106 3.31 3.71 6.36
N LEU A 107 2.35 3.48 5.45
CA LEU A 107 0.92 3.59 5.73
C LEU A 107 0.20 2.35 5.19
N CYS A 108 -0.46 1.61 6.07
CA CYS A 108 -1.36 0.55 5.64
C CYS A 108 -2.67 1.18 5.15
N TYR A 109 -3.00 0.99 3.87
CA TYR A 109 -4.21 1.47 3.24
C TYR A 109 -5.07 0.29 2.80
N ARG A 110 -6.21 0.09 3.47
CA ARG A 110 -7.17 -0.97 3.15
C ARG A 110 -8.55 -0.38 2.86
N LEU A 111 -9.10 -0.71 1.69
CA LEU A 111 -10.48 -0.42 1.34
C LEU A 111 -11.36 -1.52 1.94
N ALA A 112 -12.02 -1.23 3.06
CA ALA A 112 -12.95 -2.14 3.69
C ALA A 112 -14.30 -1.46 3.92
N SER A 113 -15.38 -2.19 3.71
CA SER A 113 -16.69 -1.76 4.21
C SER A 113 -16.64 -1.69 5.73
N PRO A 114 -17.13 -0.60 6.36
CA PRO A 114 -17.21 -0.52 7.82
C PRO A 114 -17.93 -1.71 8.46
N ALA A 115 -18.96 -2.23 7.78
CA ALA A 115 -19.71 -3.40 8.25
C ALA A 115 -18.88 -4.69 8.24
N THR A 116 -18.05 -4.90 7.20
CA THR A 116 -17.16 -6.07 7.11
C THR A 116 -16.06 -6.01 8.16
N SER A 117 -15.49 -4.82 8.39
CA SER A 117 -14.49 -4.60 9.45
C SER A 117 -15.06 -4.88 10.84
N ALA A 118 -16.29 -4.44 11.13
CA ALA A 118 -16.96 -4.70 12.40
C ALA A 118 -17.15 -6.20 12.67
N ILE A 119 -17.57 -6.98 11.67
CA ILE A 119 -17.76 -8.44 11.82
C ILE A 119 -16.44 -9.15 12.13
N SER A 120 -15.35 -8.78 11.45
CA SER A 120 -14.02 -9.36 11.70
C SER A 120 -13.48 -9.02 13.10
N LEU A 121 -13.69 -7.79 13.57
CA LEU A 121 -13.28 -7.38 14.93
C LEU A 121 -14.09 -8.07 16.03
N ILE A 122 -15.39 -8.33 15.79
CA ILE A 122 -16.23 -9.06 16.73
C ILE A 122 -15.80 -10.53 16.84
N ARG A 123 -15.25 -11.11 15.75
CA ARG A 123 -14.83 -12.51 15.66
C ARG A 123 -13.35 -12.74 16.06
N SER A 124 -12.55 -11.68 16.26
CA SER A 124 -11.17 -11.81 16.73
C SER A 124 -11.10 -12.10 18.24
N PRO A 125 -10.30 -13.08 18.71
CA PRO A 125 -10.15 -13.38 20.14
C PRO A 125 -9.36 -12.31 20.92
N GLU A 126 -8.60 -11.44 20.25
CA GLU A 126 -7.77 -10.41 20.89
C GLU A 126 -8.58 -9.16 21.26
N LYS A 127 -9.54 -9.35 22.16
CA LYS A 127 -10.21 -8.26 22.85
C LYS A 127 -9.42 -7.92 24.12
N SER A 128 -8.39 -7.08 24.03
CA SER A 128 -7.97 -6.30 25.21
C SER A 128 -7.07 -5.10 24.95
N VAL A 129 -6.30 -5.01 23.86
CA VAL A 129 -5.25 -3.96 23.77
C VAL A 129 -5.73 -2.66 23.10
N PHE A 130 -6.70 -2.69 22.19
CA PHE A 130 -7.04 -1.49 21.40
C PHE A 130 -7.98 -0.49 22.11
N MET A 131 -8.76 -0.94 23.10
CA MET A 131 -9.71 -0.09 23.83
C MET A 131 -9.08 0.71 24.98
N ALA A 132 -7.82 0.46 25.35
CA ALA A 132 -7.16 1.14 26.47
C ALA A 132 -6.52 2.50 26.08
N SER A 133 -6.38 2.83 24.79
CA SER A 133 -5.61 4.00 24.36
C SER A 133 -6.43 5.25 24.03
N THR A 134 -7.75 5.26 24.23
CA THR A 134 -8.61 6.43 23.90
C THR A 134 -9.05 7.24 25.12
N ALA A 135 -8.58 6.93 26.34
CA ALA A 135 -9.03 7.61 27.55
C ALA A 135 -8.04 8.63 28.15
N ALA A 136 -6.87 8.86 27.55
CA ALA A 136 -5.91 9.83 28.11
C ALA A 136 -5.13 10.58 27.04
N GLU A 137 -5.73 11.60 26.43
CA GLU A 137 -4.94 12.77 26.04
C GLU A 137 -5.76 14.05 26.27
N LYS A 138 -5.31 14.79 27.29
CA LYS A 138 -5.85 16.06 27.77
C LYS A 138 -5.28 17.17 26.90
N VAL A 139 -6.18 18.02 26.39
CA VAL A 139 -5.94 19.24 25.59
C VAL A 139 -4.64 19.97 25.93
N GLY A 140 -3.75 20.06 24.93
CA GLY A 140 -2.69 21.08 24.83
C GLY A 140 -3.00 22.06 23.69
N PRO A 141 -2.54 23.33 23.76
CA PRO A 141 -2.92 24.38 22.80
C PRO A 141 -2.27 24.17 21.42
N PRO A 142 -2.86 24.73 20.34
CA PRO A 142 -2.41 24.46 18.97
C PRO A 142 -1.03 25.08 18.70
N LEU A 143 -0.10 24.23 18.25
CA LEU A 143 1.21 24.65 17.77
C LEU A 143 1.07 25.36 16.41
N VAL A 144 1.48 26.62 16.35
CA VAL A 144 1.62 27.39 15.11
C VAL A 144 2.81 26.84 14.33
N VAL A 145 2.54 26.13 13.22
CA VAL A 145 3.60 25.63 12.32
C VAL A 145 3.86 26.69 11.24
N LYS A 146 5.08 27.24 11.23
CA LYS A 146 5.58 28.13 10.17
C LYS A 146 5.79 27.33 8.87
N PRO A 147 5.60 27.93 7.68
CA PRO A 147 5.83 27.24 6.41
C PRO A 147 7.34 27.07 6.20
N HIS A 148 7.83 25.84 6.27
CA HIS A 148 9.21 25.52 5.90
C HIS A 148 9.27 25.21 4.39
N GLU A 149 9.97 26.10 3.69
CA GLU A 149 10.93 25.88 2.61
C GLU A 149 10.74 24.67 1.66
N SER A 150 10.80 24.96 0.37
CA SER A 150 10.79 24.05 -0.78
C SER A 150 11.77 22.88 -0.62
N LEU A 151 11.24 21.75 -0.16
CA LEU A 151 11.94 20.49 0.01
C LEU A 151 11.67 19.58 -1.19
N ASP A 152 12.71 18.85 -1.60
CA ASP A 152 12.72 17.85 -2.66
C ASP A 152 11.41 17.06 -2.75
N LEU A 153 10.90 16.94 -3.99
CA LEU A 153 9.57 16.42 -4.28
C LEU A 153 9.44 14.96 -3.79
N PRO A 154 8.58 14.65 -2.81
CA PRO A 154 8.51 13.32 -2.24
C PRO A 154 7.92 12.32 -3.22
N VAL A 155 8.57 11.15 -3.28
CA VAL A 155 8.09 9.98 -4.02
C VAL A 155 7.18 9.15 -3.11
N LEU A 156 5.95 8.93 -3.57
CA LEU A 156 4.93 8.10 -2.93
C LEU A 156 4.78 6.78 -3.67
N ILE A 157 4.92 5.65 -2.98
CA ILE A 157 4.56 4.35 -3.58
C ILE A 157 3.18 3.92 -3.13
N LEU A 158 2.34 3.48 -4.07
CA LEU A 158 1.11 2.76 -3.81
C LEU A 158 1.27 1.33 -4.36
N ALA A 159 1.42 0.34 -3.48
CA ALA A 159 1.28 -1.08 -3.83
C ALA A 159 -0.20 -1.46 -3.64
N LEU A 160 -0.94 -1.55 -4.73
CA LEU A 160 -2.38 -1.83 -4.73
C LEU A 160 -2.60 -3.26 -5.24
N SER A 161 -2.89 -4.20 -4.34
CA SER A 161 -3.38 -5.54 -4.70
C SER A 161 -4.91 -5.56 -4.90
N THR A 162 -5.61 -4.53 -4.42
CA THR A 162 -7.08 -4.59 -4.23
C THR A 162 -7.92 -3.65 -5.10
N VAL A 163 -7.34 -2.90 -6.05
CA VAL A 163 -8.19 -2.18 -7.00
C VAL A 163 -8.51 -3.13 -8.14
N PHE A 164 -9.77 -3.56 -8.26
CA PHE A 164 -10.46 -4.02 -9.47
C PHE A 164 -11.51 -5.13 -9.21
N GLN A 165 -12.22 -5.15 -8.08
CA GLN A 165 -13.43 -5.99 -8.02
C GLN A 165 -14.56 -5.47 -8.93
N HIS A 166 -14.55 -4.21 -9.40
CA HIS A 166 -15.62 -3.64 -10.23
C HIS A 166 -15.21 -2.52 -11.22
N ILE A 167 -14.03 -2.60 -11.87
CA ILE A 167 -13.74 -1.73 -13.05
C ILE A 167 -13.39 -2.60 -14.26
#